data_AF-A0ABD3TY22-F1
#
_entry.id   AF-A0ABD3TY22-F1
#
_cell.length_a   1.000
_cell.length_b   1.000
_cell.length_c   1.000
_cell.angle_alpha   90.00
_cell.angle_beta   90.00
_cell.angle_gamma   90.00
#
_symmetry.space_group_name_H-M   'P 1'
#
loop_
_entity.id
_entity.type
_entity.pdbx_description
1 polymer ?
#
loop_
_entity_poly.entity_id
_entity_poly.type
_entity_poly.pdbx_seq_one_letter_code
_entity_poly.pdbx_strand_id
1 'polypeptide(L)'
;MAWCGHVTAFLTIFCFHFSEESSMPSRYIDRWEKVSIRYGYWYELPSYQSTAFKEGYRRINDVCKTALHHGFLFEKDGNTKTMPIYDLNGNLAGIQSSIPGNMKGFNSLNQSIDLPPLEIMPPVLKGTRDHKGMLHYTVTAYFKHPRLICSPIATADASPGKGLYIQTGFDLDVDFLRIPLESKNLSPLWKKGPCLPLMGVHYFMNLDFDLPCEKLYPVFLTYDMEGKLGAFGWVFQGRPHNFYSNDGLGHWFHLTPITYPFIFDTSMLPSCMMNSKFQVFGIHVFLRDHREMVCTKSMDKLLQTLRSSPITPISQIPSQRTIINADDISNSNAVNDYSDNASTCHMTSVRWTHIAGLVYLCLCSLLLKRMP
;
A
#
# COMPACT_ATOMS: atom_id res chain seq x y z
N MET A 1 -30.45 -41.04 -81.03
CA MET A 1 -31.01 -40.54 -79.75
C MET A 1 -30.13 -41.08 -78.63
N ALA A 2 -29.24 -40.26 -78.08
CA ALA A 2 -28.38 -40.65 -76.96
C ALA A 2 -28.52 -39.56 -75.88
N TRP A 3 -29.01 -39.97 -74.71
CA TRP A 3 -29.21 -39.13 -73.54
C TRP A 3 -27.87 -38.90 -72.84
N CYS A 4 -27.55 -37.63 -72.57
CA CYS A 4 -26.48 -37.22 -71.68
C CYS A 4 -27.09 -36.95 -70.30
N GLY A 5 -26.75 -37.80 -69.31
CA GLY A 5 -27.07 -37.56 -67.91
C GLY A 5 -25.90 -36.85 -67.21
N HIS A 6 -26.11 -35.62 -66.77
CA HIS A 6 -25.20 -34.91 -65.88
C HIS A 6 -25.41 -35.38 -64.44
N VAL A 7 -24.35 -35.88 -63.81
CA VAL A 7 -24.26 -36.13 -62.37
C VAL A 7 -23.39 -35.03 -61.77
N THR A 8 -24.02 -34.11 -61.04
CA THR A 8 -23.33 -33.03 -60.33
C THR A 8 -22.95 -33.53 -58.94
N ALA A 9 -21.68 -33.85 -58.72
CA ALA A 9 -21.15 -34.19 -57.39
C ALA A 9 -20.79 -32.90 -56.63
N PHE A 10 -21.49 -32.64 -55.53
CA PHE A 10 -21.14 -31.59 -54.58
C PHE A 10 -19.96 -32.07 -53.71
N LEU A 11 -18.78 -31.51 -53.94
CA LEU A 11 -17.60 -31.71 -53.11
C LEU A 11 -17.62 -30.69 -51.96
N THR A 12 -18.13 -31.08 -50.79
CA THR A 12 -18.07 -30.25 -49.58
C THR A 12 -16.68 -30.35 -48.97
N ILE A 13 -15.82 -29.35 -49.23
CA ILE A 13 -14.51 -29.23 -48.61
C ILE A 13 -14.70 -28.72 -47.18
N PHE A 14 -14.56 -29.61 -46.19
CA PHE A 14 -14.41 -29.20 -44.80
C PHE A 14 -12.99 -28.67 -44.59
N CYS A 15 -12.84 -27.35 -44.64
CA CYS A 15 -11.63 -26.69 -44.15
C CYS A 15 -11.61 -26.80 -42.61
N PHE A 16 -10.89 -27.80 -42.10
CA PHE A 16 -10.46 -27.78 -40.71
C PHE A 16 -9.42 -26.68 -40.56
N HIS A 17 -9.83 -25.52 -40.08
CA HIS A 17 -8.91 -24.53 -39.54
C HIS A 17 -8.31 -25.12 -38.26
N PHE A 18 -7.17 -25.78 -38.41
CA PHE A 18 -6.28 -26.09 -37.30
C PHE A 18 -5.74 -24.74 -36.81
N SER A 19 -6.44 -24.12 -35.86
CA SER A 19 -5.89 -23.01 -35.11
C SER A 19 -4.81 -23.61 -34.24
N GLU A 20 -3.59 -23.59 -34.75
CA GLU A 20 -2.39 -23.91 -33.98
C GLU A 20 -2.30 -22.85 -32.88
N GLU A 21 -2.87 -23.18 -31.72
CA GLU A 21 -2.71 -22.43 -30.49
C GLU A 21 -1.21 -22.48 -30.20
N SER A 22 -0.49 -21.49 -30.73
CA SER A 22 0.92 -21.30 -30.43
C SER A 22 0.98 -21.02 -28.94
N SER A 23 1.17 -22.08 -28.16
CA SER A 23 1.53 -21.98 -26.76
C SER A 23 2.80 -21.15 -26.73
N MET A 24 2.64 -19.84 -26.45
CA MET A 24 3.79 -18.98 -26.22
C MET A 24 4.61 -19.67 -25.14
N PRO A 25 5.92 -19.91 -25.38
CA PRO A 25 6.75 -20.62 -24.41
C PRO A 25 6.59 -19.92 -23.06
N SER A 26 6.37 -20.72 -22.01
CA SER A 26 6.05 -20.35 -20.62
C SER A 26 7.07 -19.42 -19.92
N ARG A 27 7.97 -18.79 -20.66
CA ARG A 27 9.01 -17.84 -20.24
C ARG A 27 8.48 -16.53 -19.63
N TYR A 28 7.15 -16.30 -19.61
CA TYR A 28 6.54 -15.10 -19.03
C TYR A 28 6.01 -15.25 -17.59
N ILE A 29 6.12 -16.43 -16.97
CA ILE A 29 5.47 -16.74 -15.66
C ILE A 29 6.18 -16.10 -14.45
N ASP A 30 7.38 -15.54 -14.63
CA ASP A 30 8.24 -15.19 -13.50
C ASP A 30 8.14 -13.75 -12.99
N ARG A 31 7.09 -13.01 -13.37
CA ARG A 31 6.82 -11.68 -12.84
C ARG A 31 5.40 -11.55 -12.33
N TRP A 32 5.17 -10.59 -11.44
CA TRP A 32 3.82 -10.19 -11.10
C TRP A 32 3.25 -9.42 -12.29
N GLU A 33 2.23 -9.97 -12.92
CA GLU A 33 1.63 -9.39 -14.13
C GLU A 33 1.01 -8.03 -13.83
N LYS A 34 0.35 -7.93 -12.68
CA LYS A 34 -0.35 -6.75 -12.21
C LYS A 34 -0.11 -6.57 -10.71
N VAL A 35 0.28 -5.36 -10.33
CA VAL A 35 0.32 -4.94 -8.94
C VAL A 35 -0.72 -3.85 -8.76
N SER A 36 -1.65 -4.06 -7.84
CA SER A 36 -2.70 -3.09 -7.53
C SER A 36 -2.70 -2.76 -6.04
N ILE A 37 -3.20 -1.58 -5.71
CA ILE A 37 -3.20 -1.05 -4.35
C ILE A 37 -4.62 -0.67 -3.98
N ARG A 38 -4.95 -0.88 -2.70
CA ARG A 38 -6.25 -0.51 -2.14
C ARG A 38 -6.11 0.41 -0.93
N TYR A 39 -6.49 1.65 -1.15
CA TYR A 39 -6.70 2.73 -0.14
C TYR A 39 -8.20 2.91 0.22
N GLY A 40 -9.08 2.27 -0.57
CA GLY A 40 -10.52 2.45 -0.54
C GLY A 40 -11.06 2.16 -1.94
N TYR A 41 -10.42 2.77 -2.93
CA TYR A 41 -10.52 2.41 -4.36
C TYR A 41 -9.31 1.59 -4.80
N TRP A 42 -9.51 0.87 -5.89
CA TRP A 42 -8.46 0.13 -6.57
C TRP A 42 -7.69 1.05 -7.52
N TYR A 43 -6.37 0.97 -7.46
CA TYR A 43 -5.48 1.61 -8.42
C TYR A 43 -4.37 0.63 -8.82
N GLU A 44 -4.10 0.52 -10.12
CA GLU A 44 -3.03 -0.34 -10.66
C GLU A 44 -1.73 0.46 -10.78
N LEU A 45 -0.61 -0.11 -10.33
CA LEU A 45 0.69 0.52 -10.53
C LEU A 45 1.15 0.33 -11.98
N PRO A 46 1.80 1.34 -12.59
CA PRO A 46 2.38 1.19 -13.91
C PRO A 46 3.48 0.13 -13.87
N SER A 47 3.33 -0.95 -14.64
CA SER A 47 4.32 -2.04 -14.69
C SER A 47 5.67 -1.61 -15.28
N TYR A 48 5.70 -0.49 -16.00
CA TYR A 48 6.88 0.05 -16.67
C TYR A 48 7.12 1.51 -16.35
N GLN A 49 8.40 1.89 -16.27
CA GLN A 49 8.85 3.25 -16.04
C GLN A 49 8.32 4.24 -17.10
N SER A 50 8.29 3.83 -18.37
CA SER A 50 7.80 4.64 -19.47
C SER A 50 6.29 4.94 -19.34
N THR A 51 5.51 3.97 -18.86
CA THR A 51 4.09 4.16 -18.53
C THR A 51 3.93 5.08 -17.33
N ALA A 52 4.77 4.92 -16.29
CA ALA A 52 4.76 5.78 -15.12
C ALA A 52 4.94 7.25 -15.49
N PHE A 53 5.91 7.58 -16.35
CA PHE A 53 6.08 8.95 -16.85
C PHE A 53 4.86 9.49 -17.59
N LYS A 54 4.22 8.67 -18.44
CA LYS A 54 2.99 9.06 -19.15
C LYS A 54 1.83 9.31 -18.20
N GLU A 55 1.78 8.60 -17.08
CA GLU A 55 0.78 8.76 -16.02
C GLU A 55 1.10 9.87 -15.02
N GLY A 56 2.16 10.66 -15.24
CA GLY A 56 2.53 11.81 -14.41
C GLY A 56 3.44 11.50 -13.22
N TYR A 57 3.97 10.28 -13.12
CA TYR A 57 4.99 10.00 -12.12
C TYR A 57 6.31 10.69 -12.47
N ARG A 58 7.01 11.13 -11.43
CA ARG A 58 8.35 11.72 -11.49
C ARG A 58 9.33 10.84 -10.73
N ARG A 59 10.51 10.65 -11.31
CA ARG A 59 11.64 10.00 -10.64
C ARG A 59 12.19 10.93 -9.55
N ILE A 60 12.49 10.39 -8.36
CA ILE A 60 12.98 11.18 -7.21
C ILE A 60 14.45 10.92 -6.84
N ASN A 61 15.10 9.97 -7.50
CA ASN A 61 16.54 9.70 -7.37
C ASN A 61 17.21 9.48 -8.74
N ASP A 62 18.49 9.82 -8.85
CA ASP A 62 19.23 9.68 -10.11
C ASP A 62 20.06 8.40 -10.20
N VAL A 63 20.40 7.81 -9.06
CA VAL A 63 21.22 6.59 -8.97
C VAL A 63 20.36 5.41 -8.53
N CYS A 64 20.52 4.27 -9.20
CA CYS A 64 19.75 3.07 -8.88
C CYS A 64 20.09 2.52 -7.48
N LYS A 65 21.38 2.45 -7.13
CA LYS A 65 21.83 1.93 -5.83
C LYS A 65 22.03 3.10 -4.87
N THR A 66 21.21 3.18 -3.83
CA THR A 66 21.34 4.15 -2.74
C THR A 66 21.64 3.43 -1.42
N ALA A 67 21.97 4.17 -0.37
CA ALA A 67 22.11 3.61 0.97
C ALA A 67 20.76 3.20 1.61
N LEU A 68 19.63 3.65 1.06
CA LEU A 68 18.30 3.44 1.65
C LEU A 68 17.49 2.37 0.90
N HIS A 69 17.67 2.25 -0.41
CA HIS A 69 16.93 1.35 -1.30
C HIS A 69 17.69 1.09 -2.61
N HIS A 70 17.32 0.02 -3.31
CA HIS A 70 17.75 -0.26 -4.67
C HIS A 70 16.61 0.00 -5.65
N GLY A 71 16.93 0.61 -6.79
CA GLY A 71 16.01 0.92 -7.88
C GLY A 71 15.75 2.41 -8.04
N PHE A 72 15.07 2.76 -9.12
CA PHE A 72 14.59 4.10 -9.37
C PHE A 72 13.22 4.28 -8.76
N LEU A 73 13.12 5.17 -7.77
CA LEU A 73 11.93 5.47 -7.01
C LEU A 73 11.14 6.57 -7.71
N PHE A 74 9.84 6.38 -7.81
CA PHE A 74 8.92 7.27 -8.51
C PHE A 74 7.82 7.75 -7.58
N GLU A 75 7.43 9.01 -7.74
CA GLU A 75 6.37 9.65 -6.97
C GLU A 75 5.38 10.31 -7.93
N LYS A 76 4.09 10.28 -7.60
CA LYS A 76 3.05 10.99 -8.34
C LYS A 76 2.37 12.00 -7.42
N ASP A 77 2.33 13.25 -7.83
CA ASP A 77 1.60 14.33 -7.15
C ASP A 77 1.95 14.49 -5.65
N GLY A 78 3.23 14.26 -5.28
CA GLY A 78 3.67 14.31 -3.87
C GLY A 78 3.19 13.14 -3.00
N ASN A 79 2.64 12.08 -3.61
CA ASN A 79 2.14 10.92 -2.89
C ASN A 79 3.27 9.98 -2.47
N THR A 80 3.74 10.15 -1.24
CA THR A 80 4.76 9.29 -0.65
C THR A 80 4.21 7.99 -0.06
N LYS A 81 2.88 7.76 -0.08
CA LYS A 81 2.26 6.54 0.47
C LYS A 81 2.52 5.34 -0.44
N THR A 82 2.62 5.60 -1.74
CA THR A 82 2.89 4.62 -2.79
C THR A 82 3.95 5.17 -3.73
N MET A 83 5.17 4.68 -3.61
CA MET A 83 6.23 5.02 -4.54
C MET A 83 6.70 3.75 -5.25
N PRO A 84 6.33 3.53 -6.53
CA PRO A 84 6.83 2.38 -7.27
C PRO A 84 8.35 2.49 -7.45
N ILE A 85 9.02 1.34 -7.39
CA ILE A 85 10.45 1.18 -7.62
C ILE A 85 10.64 0.45 -8.93
N TYR A 86 11.42 1.01 -9.84
CA TYR A 86 11.77 0.38 -11.12
C TYR A 86 13.23 -0.10 -11.11
N ASP A 87 13.50 -1.19 -11.82
CA ASP A 87 14.86 -1.69 -12.04
C ASP A 87 15.59 -0.94 -13.17
N LEU A 88 16.83 -1.33 -13.46
CA LEU A 88 17.62 -0.81 -14.59
C LEU A 88 16.98 -1.03 -15.97
N ASN A 89 16.09 -2.02 -16.10
CA ASN A 89 15.38 -2.34 -17.33
C ASN A 89 14.04 -1.61 -17.43
N GLY A 90 13.69 -0.76 -16.45
CA GLY A 90 12.44 -0.03 -16.39
C GLY A 90 11.22 -0.87 -15.99
N ASN A 91 11.40 -2.08 -15.44
CA ASN A 91 10.30 -2.92 -14.93
C ASN A 91 10.02 -2.62 -13.46
N LEU A 92 8.74 -2.73 -13.06
CA LEU A 92 8.34 -2.62 -11.66
C LEU A 92 9.04 -3.69 -10.81
N ALA A 93 9.89 -3.26 -9.90
CA ALA A 93 10.76 -4.08 -9.07
C ALA A 93 10.39 -4.06 -7.59
N GLY A 94 9.55 -3.11 -7.16
CA GLY A 94 9.11 -3.00 -5.78
C GLY A 94 8.20 -1.79 -5.54
N ILE A 95 7.94 -1.55 -4.27
CA ILE A 95 7.16 -0.42 -3.76
C ILE A 95 7.77 0.04 -2.44
N GLN A 96 7.81 1.35 -2.24
CA GLN A 96 8.14 1.97 -0.96
C GLN A 96 6.98 2.84 -0.48
N SER A 97 6.75 2.82 0.83
CA SER A 97 5.81 3.70 1.50
C SER A 97 6.53 4.52 2.55
N SER A 98 6.17 5.79 2.66
CA SER A 98 6.68 6.73 3.66
C SER A 98 5.62 7.06 4.70
N ILE A 99 6.01 7.09 5.98
CA ILE A 99 5.19 7.54 7.10
C ILE A 99 5.90 8.68 7.85
N PRO A 100 5.18 9.70 8.32
CA PRO A 100 5.79 10.83 9.02
C PRO A 100 6.31 10.41 10.39
N GLY A 101 7.45 10.96 10.80
CA GLY A 101 8.13 10.59 12.04
C GLY A 101 7.70 11.33 13.29
N ASN A 102 6.69 12.19 13.19
CA ASN A 102 6.08 12.90 14.32
C ASN A 102 4.71 12.29 14.71
N MET A 103 4.43 11.06 14.28
CA MET A 103 3.19 10.37 14.63
C MET A 103 3.15 10.00 16.10
N LYS A 104 1.94 10.02 16.66
CA LYS A 104 1.65 9.58 18.02
C LYS A 104 0.81 8.31 18.01
N GLY A 105 1.06 7.45 19.00
CA GLY A 105 0.29 6.24 19.28
C GLY A 105 0.11 6.01 20.77
N PHE A 106 -0.21 4.77 21.15
CA PHE A 106 -0.41 4.34 22.53
C PHE A 106 0.35 3.04 22.81
N ASN A 107 1.06 2.95 23.93
CA ASN A 107 1.69 1.71 24.38
C ASN A 107 0.69 0.81 25.14
N SER A 108 1.17 -0.35 25.60
CA SER A 108 0.42 -1.30 26.42
C SER A 108 -0.14 -0.71 27.73
N LEU A 109 0.44 0.37 28.22
CA LEU A 109 0.00 1.12 29.41
C LEU A 109 -0.97 2.27 29.08
N ASN A 110 -1.43 2.36 27.82
CA ASN A 110 -2.29 3.43 27.32
C ASN A 110 -1.68 4.85 27.46
N GLN A 111 -0.35 4.93 27.45
CA GLN A 111 0.38 6.18 27.44
C GLN A 111 0.69 6.58 26.00
N SER A 112 0.66 7.88 25.70
CA SER A 112 1.02 8.35 24.38
C SER A 112 2.52 8.15 24.13
N ILE A 113 2.86 7.57 22.98
CA ILE A 113 4.25 7.33 22.55
C ILE A 113 4.51 7.92 21.16
N ASP A 114 5.77 8.21 20.86
CA ASP A 114 6.24 8.51 19.51
C ASP A 114 6.28 7.23 18.65
N LEU A 115 5.89 7.37 17.38
CA LEU A 115 5.90 6.28 16.40
C LEU A 115 6.82 6.61 15.21
N PRO A 116 7.43 5.60 14.57
CA PRO A 116 7.49 4.19 14.98
C PRO A 116 8.37 4.00 16.23
N PRO A 117 8.00 3.10 17.16
CA PRO A 117 8.87 2.72 18.26
C PRO A 117 10.08 1.94 17.73
N LEU A 118 11.21 1.97 18.46
CA LEU A 118 12.45 1.31 18.04
C LEU A 118 12.27 -0.20 17.88
N GLU A 119 11.33 -0.77 18.63
CA GLU A 119 11.02 -2.20 18.70
C GLU A 119 10.45 -2.77 17.40
N ILE A 120 9.87 -1.93 16.53
CA ILE A 120 9.35 -2.35 15.21
C ILE A 120 10.29 -1.98 14.06
N MET A 121 11.52 -1.59 14.39
CA MET A 121 12.60 -1.33 13.45
C MET A 121 13.59 -2.49 13.54
N PRO A 122 13.65 -3.40 12.54
CA PRO A 122 12.99 -3.40 11.21
C PRO A 122 11.55 -3.95 11.18
N PRO A 123 10.77 -3.75 10.07
CA PRO A 123 11.18 -3.29 8.73
C PRO A 123 11.03 -1.78 8.51
N VAL A 124 10.64 -1.03 9.53
CA VAL A 124 10.56 0.43 9.43
C VAL A 124 11.97 1.01 9.53
N LEU A 125 12.40 1.73 8.50
CA LEU A 125 13.74 2.31 8.42
C LEU A 125 13.68 3.83 8.45
N LYS A 126 14.74 4.46 8.97
CA LYS A 126 14.89 5.92 8.92
C LYS A 126 15.07 6.35 7.47
N GLY A 127 14.19 7.24 7.01
CA GLY A 127 14.26 7.84 5.69
C GLY A 127 14.91 9.22 5.73
N THR A 128 14.46 10.09 4.84
CA THR A 128 14.95 11.46 4.69
C THR A 128 14.10 12.46 5.46
N ARG A 129 14.62 13.68 5.64
CA ARG A 129 13.83 14.82 6.11
C ARG A 129 13.21 15.54 4.92
N ASP A 130 11.97 15.99 5.08
CA ASP A 130 11.34 16.87 4.10
C ASP A 130 11.85 18.32 4.20
N HIS A 131 11.34 19.20 3.34
CA HIS A 131 11.69 20.61 3.31
C HIS A 131 11.31 21.38 4.58
N LYS A 132 10.44 20.83 5.43
CA LYS A 132 10.08 21.39 6.75
C LYS A 132 10.91 20.79 7.88
N GLY A 133 11.88 19.94 7.56
CA GLY A 133 12.72 19.25 8.52
C GLY A 133 12.06 18.06 9.20
N MET A 134 10.85 17.65 8.79
CA MET A 134 10.17 16.49 9.37
C MET A 134 10.87 15.22 8.87
N LEU A 135 11.32 14.37 9.81
CA LEU A 135 11.85 13.06 9.48
C LEU A 135 10.72 12.16 8.98
N HIS A 136 10.95 11.46 7.89
CA HIS A 136 10.08 10.41 7.40
C HIS A 136 10.72 9.05 7.63
N TYR A 137 9.89 8.04 7.88
CA TYR A 137 10.29 6.63 7.96
C TYR A 137 9.76 5.88 6.74
N THR A 138 10.48 4.86 6.30
CA THR A 138 10.14 4.12 5.09
C THR A 138 9.99 2.63 5.37
N VAL A 139 9.05 2.00 4.68
CA VAL A 139 8.96 0.54 4.52
C VAL A 139 9.03 0.20 3.04
N THR A 140 9.74 -0.88 2.72
CA THR A 140 10.04 -1.22 1.32
C THR A 140 9.81 -2.70 1.10
N ALA A 141 9.11 -3.02 0.01
CA ALA A 141 8.94 -4.38 -0.48
C ALA A 141 9.44 -4.48 -1.92
N TYR A 142 10.23 -5.51 -2.20
CA TYR A 142 10.71 -5.82 -3.55
C TYR A 142 10.01 -7.05 -4.11
N PHE A 143 9.73 -7.00 -5.41
CA PHE A 143 9.02 -8.03 -6.18
C PHE A 143 9.95 -9.03 -6.86
N LYS A 144 11.25 -8.79 -6.72
CA LYS A 144 12.36 -9.64 -7.13
C LYS A 144 13.51 -9.47 -6.16
N HIS A 145 14.50 -10.36 -6.25
CA HIS A 145 15.64 -10.32 -5.34
C HIS A 145 16.37 -8.96 -5.41
N PRO A 146 16.65 -8.27 -4.28
CA PRO A 146 17.22 -6.91 -4.28
C PRO A 146 18.54 -6.76 -5.05
N ARG A 147 19.42 -7.77 -4.99
CA ARG A 147 20.66 -7.89 -5.79
C ARG A 147 20.48 -7.75 -7.30
N LEU A 148 19.28 -8.05 -7.82
CA LEU A 148 18.97 -8.04 -9.26
C LEU A 148 18.30 -6.74 -9.72
N ILE A 149 18.06 -5.78 -8.82
CA ILE A 149 17.36 -4.53 -9.17
C ILE A 149 18.30 -3.58 -9.90
N CYS A 150 19.53 -3.44 -9.41
CA CYS A 150 20.55 -2.55 -9.97
C CYS A 150 21.73 -3.29 -10.62
N SER A 151 21.54 -4.57 -10.96
CA SER A 151 22.57 -5.36 -11.64
C SER A 151 22.45 -5.21 -13.15
N PRO A 152 23.52 -4.83 -13.88
CA PRO A 152 23.50 -4.80 -15.34
C PRO A 152 23.47 -6.21 -15.96
N ILE A 153 23.78 -7.24 -15.17
CA ILE A 153 23.81 -8.66 -15.59
C ILE A 153 22.40 -9.28 -15.51
N ALA A 154 21.45 -8.63 -14.83
CA ALA A 154 20.04 -8.98 -14.94
C ALA A 154 19.56 -8.58 -16.35
N THR A 155 19.91 -9.39 -17.35
CA THR A 155 19.41 -9.23 -18.71
C THR A 155 17.88 -9.25 -18.67
N ALA A 156 17.23 -8.60 -19.63
CA ALA A 156 15.77 -8.64 -19.74
C ALA A 156 15.22 -10.09 -19.77
N ASP A 157 16.06 -11.05 -20.19
CA ASP A 157 15.75 -12.49 -20.29
C ASP A 157 16.12 -13.31 -19.05
N ALA A 158 16.95 -12.77 -18.15
CA ALA A 158 17.32 -13.44 -16.90
C ALA A 158 16.16 -13.29 -15.92
N SER A 159 15.28 -14.29 -15.92
CA SER A 159 14.19 -14.37 -14.95
C SER A 159 14.75 -14.28 -13.51
N PRO A 160 14.46 -13.20 -12.77
CA PRO A 160 14.87 -13.08 -11.37
C PRO A 160 14.12 -14.06 -10.45
N GLY A 161 13.12 -14.76 -10.99
CA GLY A 161 12.07 -15.42 -10.23
C GLY A 161 11.13 -14.41 -9.57
N LYS A 162 9.83 -14.72 -9.66
CA LYS A 162 8.77 -14.04 -8.93
C LYS A 162 9.03 -14.15 -7.43
N GLY A 163 8.98 -13.03 -6.70
CA GLY A 163 9.17 -13.05 -5.24
C GLY A 163 8.55 -11.87 -4.51
N LEU A 164 8.58 -11.93 -3.19
CA LEU A 164 8.29 -10.81 -2.30
C LEU A 164 9.36 -10.78 -1.21
N TYR A 165 10.05 -9.65 -1.09
CA TYR A 165 11.16 -9.44 -0.16
C TYR A 165 10.89 -8.15 0.62
N ILE A 166 10.73 -8.25 1.94
CA ILE A 166 10.54 -7.08 2.80
C ILE A 166 11.92 -6.63 3.26
N GLN A 167 12.27 -5.37 3.05
CA GLN A 167 13.53 -4.82 3.49
C GLN A 167 13.57 -4.75 5.03
N THR A 168 14.64 -5.27 5.64
CA THR A 168 14.81 -5.30 7.11
C THR A 168 16.09 -4.62 7.57
N GLY A 169 16.80 -3.92 6.68
CA GLY A 169 18.02 -3.21 7.02
C GLY A 169 18.56 -2.41 5.83
N PHE A 170 19.78 -1.91 5.98
CA PHE A 170 20.42 -1.06 4.98
C PHE A 170 21.35 -1.85 4.05
N ASP A 171 21.80 -3.06 4.44
CA ASP A 171 22.51 -3.95 3.53
C ASP A 171 21.50 -4.79 2.74
N LEU A 172 21.04 -4.25 1.62
CA LEU A 172 19.99 -4.84 0.78
C LEU A 172 20.35 -6.20 0.19
N ASP A 173 21.62 -6.61 0.24
CA ASP A 173 22.05 -7.90 -0.29
C ASP A 173 21.83 -9.05 0.71
N VAL A 174 21.59 -8.74 2.00
CA VAL A 174 21.37 -9.71 3.08
C VAL A 174 20.21 -9.35 4.03
N ASP A 175 19.92 -8.07 4.23
CA ASP A 175 18.93 -7.56 5.17
C ASP A 175 17.52 -7.51 4.54
N PHE A 176 16.98 -8.69 4.27
CA PHE A 176 15.60 -8.82 3.82
C PHE A 176 14.92 -10.07 4.37
N LEU A 177 13.61 -9.95 4.58
CA LEU A 177 12.73 -11.07 4.85
C LEU A 177 12.11 -11.56 3.54
N ARG A 178 12.54 -12.74 3.07
CA ARG A 178 11.91 -13.41 1.93
C ARG A 178 10.59 -14.04 2.34
N ILE A 179 9.51 -13.63 1.68
CA ILE A 179 8.17 -14.18 1.91
C ILE A 179 7.96 -15.43 1.04
N PRO A 180 7.55 -16.56 1.63
CA PRO A 180 7.19 -17.75 0.86
C PRO A 180 5.99 -17.49 -0.07
N LEU A 181 6.09 -17.96 -1.31
CA LEU A 181 4.98 -17.87 -2.27
C LEU A 181 3.80 -18.80 -1.92
N GLU A 182 4.03 -19.78 -1.05
CA GLU A 182 3.00 -20.71 -0.57
C GLU A 182 2.89 -20.68 0.96
N SER A 183 1.68 -20.58 1.48
CA SER A 183 1.41 -20.42 2.92
C SER A 183 1.86 -21.62 3.74
N LYS A 184 1.90 -22.82 3.16
CA LYS A 184 2.38 -24.05 3.83
C LYS A 184 3.86 -23.95 4.25
N ASN A 185 4.61 -23.04 3.63
CA ASN A 185 6.03 -22.80 3.90
C ASN A 185 6.23 -21.60 4.86
N LEU A 186 5.16 -21.00 5.39
CA LEU A 186 5.28 -19.94 6.39
C LEU A 186 5.81 -20.50 7.71
N SER A 187 6.67 -19.73 8.36
CA SER A 187 7.08 -19.98 9.74
C SER A 187 5.86 -19.91 10.67
N PRO A 188 5.84 -20.69 11.79
CA PRO A 188 4.81 -20.59 12.84
C PRO A 188 4.67 -19.20 13.47
N LEU A 189 5.64 -18.30 13.26
CA LEU A 189 5.55 -16.89 13.65
C LEU A 189 4.43 -16.14 12.91
N TRP A 190 4.03 -16.59 11.72
CA TRP A 190 2.91 -16.01 10.99
C TRP A 190 1.60 -16.60 11.48
N LYS A 191 0.85 -15.80 12.22
CA LYS A 191 -0.39 -16.21 12.84
C LYS A 191 -1.53 -16.01 11.86
N LYS A 192 -2.24 -17.10 11.57
CA LYS A 192 -3.35 -17.14 10.62
C LYS A 192 -4.55 -16.39 11.19
N GLY A 193 -5.01 -15.38 10.46
CA GLY A 193 -6.22 -14.64 10.76
C GLY A 193 -7.42 -15.08 9.91
N PRO A 194 -8.49 -14.27 9.90
CA PRO A 194 -9.68 -14.48 9.09
C PRO A 194 -9.40 -14.50 7.58
N CYS A 195 -10.28 -15.18 6.85
CA CYS A 195 -10.36 -15.08 5.40
C CYS A 195 -11.41 -14.04 5.03
N LEU A 196 -11.02 -12.98 4.34
CA LEU A 196 -11.94 -11.93 3.89
C LEU A 196 -12.21 -12.04 2.40
N PRO A 197 -13.48 -12.00 1.96
CA PRO A 197 -13.81 -12.03 0.54
C PRO A 197 -13.05 -10.98 -0.27
N LEU A 198 -12.46 -11.41 -1.39
CA LEU A 198 -11.64 -10.57 -2.29
C LEU A 198 -10.32 -10.05 -1.69
N MET A 199 -9.90 -10.57 -0.53
CA MET A 199 -8.63 -10.22 0.11
C MET A 199 -7.82 -11.46 0.51
N GLY A 200 -8.51 -12.60 0.72
CA GLY A 200 -7.91 -13.88 1.06
C GLY A 200 -7.71 -14.08 2.56
N VAL A 201 -6.95 -15.10 2.90
CA VAL A 201 -6.57 -15.47 4.27
C VAL A 201 -5.46 -14.56 4.75
N HIS A 202 -5.71 -13.76 5.78
CA HIS A 202 -4.69 -12.88 6.36
C HIS A 202 -3.74 -13.65 7.27
N TYR A 203 -2.48 -13.24 7.30
CA TYR A 203 -1.47 -13.71 8.24
C TYR A 203 -0.73 -12.52 8.83
N PHE A 204 -0.64 -12.46 10.15
CA PHE A 204 0.02 -11.39 10.90
C PHE A 204 1.25 -11.94 11.61
N MET A 205 2.39 -11.26 11.52
CA MET A 205 3.62 -11.73 12.12
C MET A 205 3.60 -11.50 13.64
N ASN A 206 3.85 -12.55 14.41
CA ASN A 206 3.99 -12.52 15.86
C ASN A 206 2.81 -11.86 16.61
N LEU A 207 1.60 -11.90 16.05
CA LEU A 207 0.40 -11.35 16.67
C LEU A 207 -0.13 -12.33 17.73
N ASP A 208 -0.11 -11.91 18.99
CA ASP A 208 -0.51 -12.75 20.12
C ASP A 208 -1.25 -11.89 21.16
N PHE A 209 -2.10 -12.51 21.98
CA PHE A 209 -2.87 -11.81 23.01
C PHE A 209 -1.97 -11.10 24.03
N ASP A 210 -0.80 -11.68 24.31
CA ASP A 210 0.18 -11.11 25.24
C ASP A 210 1.22 -10.20 24.57
N LEU A 211 1.06 -9.90 23.26
CA LEU A 211 1.99 -9.02 22.55
C LEU A 211 1.88 -7.58 23.07
N PRO A 212 2.98 -6.93 23.48
CA PRO A 212 2.95 -5.50 23.80
C PRO A 212 2.53 -4.68 22.57
N CYS A 213 1.57 -3.76 22.73
CA CYS A 213 0.98 -3.01 21.61
C CYS A 213 2.01 -2.26 20.75
N GLU A 214 3.00 -1.65 21.39
CA GLU A 214 4.10 -0.95 20.74
C GLU A 214 5.03 -1.88 19.93
N LYS A 215 4.84 -3.20 20.01
CA LYS A 215 5.59 -4.22 19.24
C LYS A 215 4.77 -4.82 18.10
N LEU A 216 3.62 -4.22 17.73
CA LEU A 216 2.82 -4.65 16.59
C LEU A 216 3.66 -4.59 15.31
N TYR A 217 3.98 -5.77 14.75
CA TYR A 217 4.80 -5.86 13.55
C TYR A 217 4.03 -5.32 12.33
N PRO A 218 4.61 -4.43 11.52
CA PRO A 218 3.83 -3.63 10.58
C PRO A 218 3.56 -4.31 9.24
N VAL A 219 3.69 -5.63 9.16
CA VAL A 219 3.50 -6.40 7.92
C VAL A 219 2.46 -7.48 8.12
N PHE A 220 1.53 -7.55 7.18
CA PHE A 220 0.64 -8.69 7.04
C PHE A 220 0.71 -9.25 5.62
N LEU A 221 0.38 -10.53 5.49
CA LEU A 221 0.34 -11.25 4.22
C LEU A 221 -1.08 -11.71 3.94
N THR A 222 -1.42 -11.88 2.67
CA THR A 222 -2.64 -12.59 2.31
C THR A 222 -2.40 -13.65 1.24
N TYR A 223 -3.05 -14.79 1.46
CA TYR A 223 -2.99 -15.95 0.57
C TYR A 223 -4.39 -16.31 0.07
N ASP A 224 -4.48 -16.87 -1.13
CA ASP A 224 -5.73 -17.47 -1.62
C ASP A 224 -6.06 -18.76 -0.85
N MET A 225 -7.18 -19.41 -1.19
CA MET A 225 -7.64 -20.62 -0.49
C MET A 225 -6.78 -21.85 -0.80
N GLU A 226 -6.07 -21.84 -1.93
CA GLU A 226 -5.06 -22.81 -2.31
C GLU A 226 -3.72 -22.56 -1.60
N GLY A 227 -3.60 -21.46 -0.85
CA GLY A 227 -2.43 -21.10 -0.08
C GLY A 227 -1.34 -20.46 -0.93
N LYS A 228 -1.64 -19.81 -2.05
CA LYS A 228 -0.67 -19.04 -2.85
C LYS A 228 -0.71 -17.56 -2.48
N LEU A 229 0.46 -16.93 -2.42
CA LEU A 229 0.61 -15.52 -2.05
C LEU A 229 -0.09 -14.63 -3.08
N GLY A 230 -1.03 -13.80 -2.63
CA GLY A 230 -1.79 -12.92 -3.50
C GLY A 230 -1.72 -11.45 -3.13
N ALA A 231 -1.49 -11.11 -1.86
CA ALA A 231 -1.22 -9.75 -1.44
C ALA A 231 -0.32 -9.69 -0.20
N PHE A 232 0.12 -8.49 0.11
CA PHE A 232 0.68 -8.13 1.41
C PHE A 232 0.21 -6.73 1.77
N GLY A 233 0.56 -6.24 2.95
CA GLY A 233 0.33 -4.85 3.26
C GLY A 233 1.03 -4.38 4.51
N TRP A 234 0.87 -3.09 4.74
CA TRP A 234 1.42 -2.41 5.90
C TRP A 234 0.33 -2.14 6.92
N VAL A 235 0.64 -2.33 8.20
CA VAL A 235 -0.29 -2.12 9.31
C VAL A 235 0.42 -1.38 10.44
N PHE A 236 0.22 -0.08 10.52
CA PHE A 236 0.87 0.79 11.49
C PHE A 236 -0.10 1.17 12.60
N GLN A 237 0.42 1.30 13.81
CA GLN A 237 -0.28 1.98 14.89
C GLN A 237 -0.31 3.49 14.64
N GLY A 238 -1.32 4.18 15.17
CA GLY A 238 -1.40 5.63 15.26
C GLY A 238 -2.32 6.25 14.22
N ARG A 239 -2.12 7.55 13.99
CA ARG A 239 -2.93 8.35 13.08
C ARG A 239 -2.08 9.42 12.39
N PRO A 240 -1.75 9.30 11.10
CA PRO A 240 -1.08 10.37 10.37
C PRO A 240 -1.94 11.64 10.33
N HIS A 241 -1.31 12.81 10.35
CA HIS A 241 -2.00 14.12 10.37
C HIS A 241 -3.00 14.31 9.21
N ASN A 242 -2.69 13.75 8.04
CA ASN A 242 -3.53 13.83 6.84
C ASN A 242 -4.47 12.63 6.69
N PHE A 243 -4.99 12.12 7.81
CA PHE A 243 -5.80 10.91 7.84
C PHE A 243 -7.01 10.94 6.90
N TYR A 244 -7.66 12.10 6.84
CA TYR A 244 -8.86 12.36 6.03
C TYR A 244 -8.60 13.43 4.96
N SER A 245 -7.36 13.63 4.51
CA SER A 245 -7.10 14.65 3.50
C SER A 245 -7.84 14.31 2.21
N ASN A 246 -8.73 15.21 1.77
CA ASN A 246 -9.41 15.15 0.46
C ASN A 246 -8.46 15.51 -0.69
N ASP A 247 -7.15 15.20 -0.55
CA ASP A 247 -6.13 15.52 -1.55
C ASP A 247 -6.24 14.67 -2.81
N GLY A 248 -7.18 13.71 -2.85
CA GLY A 248 -7.38 12.80 -3.97
C GLY A 248 -6.30 11.72 -4.08
N LEU A 249 -5.32 11.68 -3.17
CA LEU A 249 -4.16 10.79 -3.22
C LEU A 249 -4.40 9.43 -2.52
N GLY A 250 -5.64 9.11 -2.20
CA GLY A 250 -6.07 7.88 -1.51
C GLY A 250 -5.88 7.95 0.01
N HIS A 251 -6.86 7.44 0.77
CA HIS A 251 -6.80 7.39 2.23
C HIS A 251 -6.14 6.10 2.70
N TRP A 252 -5.25 6.16 3.68
CA TRP A 252 -4.87 4.94 4.41
C TRP A 252 -6.15 4.24 4.88
N PHE A 253 -6.22 2.91 4.77
CA PHE A 253 -7.32 2.22 5.46
C PHE A 253 -7.17 2.46 6.95
N HIS A 254 -8.28 2.48 7.66
CA HIS A 254 -8.32 2.77 9.08
C HIS A 254 -9.10 1.71 9.81
N LEU A 255 -8.54 1.27 10.94
CA LEU A 255 -9.15 0.32 11.82
C LEU A 255 -9.18 0.85 13.25
N THR A 256 -10.37 0.78 13.82
CA THR A 256 -10.71 1.02 15.23
C THR A 256 -11.09 -0.32 15.90
N PRO A 257 -11.22 -0.35 17.24
CA PRO A 257 -11.77 -1.50 17.94
C PRO A 257 -13.09 -2.03 17.38
N ILE A 258 -13.95 -1.15 16.85
CA ILE A 258 -15.23 -1.54 16.24
C ILE A 258 -15.02 -2.33 14.95
N THR A 259 -13.96 -2.03 14.20
CA THR A 259 -13.68 -2.65 12.90
C THR A 259 -12.67 -3.80 12.96
N TYR A 260 -11.95 -3.97 14.07
CA TYR A 260 -10.99 -5.07 14.21
C TYR A 260 -11.56 -6.47 13.98
N PRO A 261 -12.77 -6.80 14.46
CA PRO A 261 -13.35 -8.12 14.22
C PRO A 261 -13.53 -8.48 12.74
N PHE A 262 -13.51 -7.49 11.83
CA PHE A 262 -13.58 -7.74 10.39
C PHE A 262 -12.25 -8.13 9.77
N ILE A 263 -11.11 -7.93 10.43
CA ILE A 263 -9.79 -8.14 9.83
C ILE A 263 -8.90 -9.05 10.68
N PHE A 264 -9.05 -8.97 12.00
CA PHE A 264 -8.26 -9.74 12.95
C PHE A 264 -9.10 -10.84 13.58
N ASP A 265 -8.42 -11.90 14.01
CA ASP A 265 -8.98 -12.78 15.03
C ASP A 265 -8.84 -12.06 16.38
N THR A 266 -9.97 -11.62 16.95
CA THR A 266 -9.97 -10.84 18.19
C THR A 266 -9.44 -11.63 19.39
N SER A 267 -9.40 -12.96 19.32
CA SER A 267 -8.82 -13.79 20.38
C SER A 267 -7.29 -13.69 20.44
N MET A 268 -6.65 -13.23 19.36
CA MET A 268 -5.21 -13.02 19.27
C MET A 268 -4.81 -11.55 19.47
N LEU A 269 -5.76 -10.64 19.67
CA LEU A 269 -5.46 -9.21 19.78
C LEU A 269 -5.04 -8.84 21.21
N PRO A 270 -3.94 -8.11 21.38
CA PRO A 270 -3.59 -7.50 22.65
C PRO A 270 -4.73 -6.64 23.19
N SER A 271 -4.98 -6.76 24.51
CA SER A 271 -6.03 -5.99 25.19
C SER A 271 -5.91 -4.48 24.98
N CYS A 272 -4.68 -3.96 24.90
CA CYS A 272 -4.40 -2.55 24.65
C CYS A 272 -4.87 -2.07 23.26
N MET A 273 -5.01 -2.96 22.27
CA MET A 273 -5.60 -2.60 20.97
C MET A 273 -7.08 -2.27 21.12
N MET A 274 -7.79 -2.83 22.10
CA MET A 274 -9.21 -2.54 22.32
C MET A 274 -9.48 -1.16 22.91
N ASN A 275 -8.43 -0.39 23.21
CA ASN A 275 -8.57 1.00 23.61
C ASN A 275 -9.13 1.85 22.46
N SER A 276 -10.13 2.70 22.73
CA SER A 276 -10.74 3.56 21.71
C SER A 276 -9.78 4.57 21.07
N LYS A 277 -8.66 4.87 21.73
CA LYS A 277 -7.59 5.73 21.21
C LYS A 277 -6.55 4.95 20.41
N PHE A 278 -6.50 3.62 20.54
CA PHE A 278 -5.63 2.79 19.73
C PHE A 278 -6.22 2.68 18.32
N GLN A 279 -5.48 3.21 17.36
CA GLN A 279 -5.89 3.24 15.96
C GLN A 279 -4.82 2.54 15.14
N VAL A 280 -5.28 1.85 14.11
CA VAL A 280 -4.41 1.18 13.15
C VAL A 280 -4.72 1.73 11.76
N PHE A 281 -3.69 1.95 10.97
CA PHE A 281 -3.82 2.38 9.60
C PHE A 281 -2.88 1.63 8.67
N GLY A 282 -3.19 1.59 7.39
CA GLY A 282 -2.40 0.75 6.49
C GLY A 282 -2.80 0.81 5.03
N ILE A 283 -2.16 -0.05 4.25
CA ILE A 283 -2.45 -0.27 2.82
C ILE A 283 -2.40 -1.75 2.49
N HIS A 284 -3.17 -2.13 1.49
CA HIS A 284 -3.05 -3.45 0.86
C HIS A 284 -2.40 -3.29 -0.51
N VAL A 285 -1.42 -4.15 -0.80
CA VAL A 285 -0.73 -4.26 -2.08
C VAL A 285 -0.97 -5.66 -2.62
N PHE A 286 -1.83 -5.74 -3.63
CA PHE A 286 -2.22 -6.96 -4.31
C PHE A 286 -1.25 -7.25 -5.44
N LEU A 287 -0.67 -8.45 -5.38
CA LEU A 287 0.27 -8.97 -6.34
C LEU A 287 -0.44 -9.79 -7.44
N ARG A 288 -1.73 -10.08 -7.24
CA ARG A 288 -2.62 -10.80 -8.16
C ARG A 288 -3.94 -10.06 -8.29
N ASP A 289 -4.78 -10.53 -9.22
CA ASP A 289 -6.15 -10.07 -9.29
C ASP A 289 -6.89 -10.41 -7.98
N HIS A 290 -7.44 -9.39 -7.33
CA HIS A 290 -8.17 -9.54 -6.07
C HIS A 290 -9.41 -10.44 -6.21
N ARG A 291 -9.92 -10.62 -7.42
CA ARG A 291 -11.03 -11.54 -7.73
C ARG A 291 -10.62 -13.00 -7.60
N GLU A 292 -9.33 -13.31 -7.61
CA GLU A 292 -8.79 -14.66 -7.32
C GLU A 292 -8.69 -14.92 -5.81
N MET A 293 -8.75 -13.88 -4.97
CA MET A 293 -8.61 -13.95 -3.51
C MET A 293 -9.94 -14.30 -2.83
N VAL A 294 -10.60 -15.36 -3.29
CA VAL A 294 -11.96 -15.75 -2.86
C VAL A 294 -11.92 -16.62 -1.62
N CYS A 295 -12.81 -16.37 -0.66
CA CYS A 295 -12.98 -17.19 0.54
C CYS A 295 -14.20 -18.11 0.40
N THR A 296 -14.00 -19.39 0.11
CA THR A 296 -15.10 -20.34 -0.15
C THR A 296 -15.90 -20.74 1.10
N LYS A 297 -15.36 -20.53 2.30
CA LYS A 297 -15.96 -21.03 3.56
C LYS A 297 -16.47 -19.95 4.52
N SER A 298 -16.29 -18.67 4.23
CA SER A 298 -16.61 -17.61 5.21
C SER A 298 -18.08 -17.16 5.19
N MET A 299 -18.79 -17.27 4.06
CA MET A 299 -20.17 -16.77 4.02
C MET A 299 -21.14 -17.65 4.81
N ASP A 300 -21.03 -18.97 4.74
CA ASP A 300 -21.98 -19.85 5.43
C ASP A 300 -21.86 -19.78 6.95
N LYS A 301 -20.64 -19.65 7.47
CA LYS A 301 -20.40 -19.53 8.91
C LYS A 301 -20.78 -18.15 9.44
N LEU A 302 -20.50 -17.07 8.70
CA LEU A 302 -20.91 -15.71 9.08
C LEU A 302 -22.44 -15.56 9.04
N LEU A 303 -23.09 -16.12 8.01
CA LEU A 303 -24.55 -16.18 7.90
C LEU A 303 -25.16 -17.05 9.00
N GLN A 304 -24.52 -18.15 9.40
CA GLN A 304 -24.96 -18.94 10.56
C GLN A 304 -24.84 -18.15 11.87
N THR A 305 -23.74 -17.43 12.13
CA THR A 305 -23.58 -16.63 13.35
C THR A 305 -24.55 -15.45 13.43
N LEU A 306 -24.82 -14.79 12.29
CA LEU A 306 -25.85 -13.74 12.21
C LEU A 306 -27.27 -14.30 12.41
N ARG A 307 -27.53 -15.53 11.95
CA ARG A 307 -28.83 -16.20 12.15
C ARG A 307 -29.00 -16.80 13.55
N SER A 308 -27.91 -17.16 14.23
CA SER A 308 -27.95 -17.83 15.54
C SER A 308 -27.86 -16.85 16.72
N SER A 309 -27.68 -15.55 16.48
CA SER A 309 -27.70 -14.54 17.55
C SER A 309 -29.16 -14.29 17.95
N PRO A 310 -29.62 -14.71 19.14
CA PRO A 310 -30.97 -14.41 19.59
C PRO A 310 -31.12 -12.90 19.67
N ILE A 311 -32.06 -12.36 18.88
CA ILE A 311 -32.53 -11.00 19.03
C ILE A 311 -33.07 -10.91 20.46
N THR A 312 -32.25 -10.39 21.36
CA THR A 312 -32.70 -10.14 22.73
C THR A 312 -33.67 -8.97 22.59
N PRO A 313 -34.97 -9.14 22.86
CA PRO A 313 -35.91 -8.04 22.80
C PRO A 313 -35.39 -6.95 23.75
N ILE A 314 -35.27 -5.73 23.22
CA ILE A 314 -34.95 -4.53 24.00
C ILE A 314 -36.15 -4.30 24.95
N SER A 315 -36.15 -5.02 26.06
CA SER A 315 -37.11 -4.89 27.14
C SER A 315 -36.47 -4.00 28.19
N GLN A 316 -36.97 -2.77 28.22
CA GLN A 316 -36.93 -1.83 29.36
C GLN A 316 -35.54 -1.33 29.77
N ILE A 317 -35.14 -0.22 29.13
CA ILE A 317 -34.23 0.75 29.73
C ILE A 317 -34.91 1.28 31.01
N PRO A 318 -34.31 1.11 32.20
CA PRO A 318 -34.80 1.77 33.40
C PRO A 318 -34.65 3.28 33.22
N SER A 319 -35.75 4.00 33.41
CA SER A 319 -35.80 5.46 33.51
C SER A 319 -34.72 5.95 34.48
N GLN A 320 -33.67 6.59 33.95
CA GLN A 320 -32.69 7.29 34.77
C GLN A 320 -33.36 8.52 35.38
N ARG A 321 -33.48 8.50 36.70
CA ARG A 321 -33.88 9.62 37.54
C ARG A 321 -32.92 10.79 37.30
N THR A 322 -33.48 11.86 36.79
CA THR A 322 -32.94 13.22 36.86
C THR A 322 -32.74 13.60 38.33
N ILE A 323 -31.50 13.82 38.76
CA ILE A 323 -31.20 14.64 39.93
C ILE A 323 -30.48 15.87 39.41
N ILE A 324 -31.25 16.95 39.28
CA ILE A 324 -30.74 18.32 39.21
C ILE A 324 -30.41 18.69 40.64
N ASN A 325 -29.16 19.04 40.92
CA ASN A 325 -28.84 19.99 41.98
C ASN A 325 -28.09 21.15 41.31
N ALA A 326 -28.79 22.27 41.26
CA ALA A 326 -28.21 23.60 41.09
C ALA A 326 -27.76 24.11 42.47
N ASP A 327 -26.93 25.15 42.43
CA ASP A 327 -26.56 26.08 43.52
C ASP A 327 -25.31 25.71 44.34
N ASP A 328 -24.16 26.28 43.98
CA ASP A 328 -23.57 27.48 44.62
C ASP A 328 -22.15 27.72 44.05
N ILE A 329 -21.90 28.79 43.28
CA ILE A 329 -21.55 30.17 43.66
C ILE A 329 -20.11 30.35 44.21
N SER A 330 -19.34 31.12 43.42
CA SER A 330 -18.19 31.97 43.75
C SER A 330 -16.86 31.33 44.21
N ASN A 331 -15.81 31.52 43.42
CA ASN A 331 -14.91 32.64 43.71
C ASN A 331 -13.95 32.94 42.55
N SER A 332 -14.04 34.18 42.10
CA SER A 332 -13.03 34.92 41.37
C SER A 332 -11.72 35.01 42.16
N ASN A 333 -10.57 34.86 41.49
CA ASN A 333 -9.45 35.78 41.66
C ASN A 333 -8.55 35.72 40.43
N ALA A 334 -8.61 36.81 39.66
CA ALA A 334 -7.60 37.22 38.71
C ALA A 334 -6.42 37.84 39.46
N VAL A 335 -5.18 37.52 39.07
CA VAL A 335 -4.04 38.44 39.19
C VAL A 335 -3.20 38.31 37.91
N ASN A 336 -2.87 39.49 37.38
CA ASN A 336 -2.21 39.79 36.13
C ASN A 336 -0.69 39.57 36.15
N ASP A 337 -0.13 39.80 34.96
CA ASP A 337 1.17 40.40 34.64
C ASP A 337 2.42 39.49 34.65
N TYR A 338 2.96 39.26 33.45
CA TYR A 338 4.16 40.01 33.07
C TYR A 338 4.30 40.13 31.54
N SER A 339 4.60 41.36 31.13
CA SER A 339 4.78 41.90 29.81
C SER A 339 6.20 41.72 29.26
N ASP A 340 6.28 41.80 27.93
CA ASP A 340 7.33 42.41 27.10
C ASP A 340 8.78 41.91 27.19
N ASN A 341 9.29 41.49 26.02
CA ASN A 341 10.34 42.30 25.40
C ASN A 341 10.40 42.09 23.88
N ALA A 342 10.38 43.24 23.20
CA ALA A 342 10.65 43.42 21.78
C ALA A 342 12.15 43.35 21.49
N SER A 343 12.48 42.94 20.26
CA SER A 343 13.68 43.45 19.59
C SER A 343 13.50 43.40 18.08
N THR A 344 13.31 44.59 17.52
CA THR A 344 13.49 45.02 16.14
C THR A 344 14.95 44.86 15.69
N CYS A 345 15.18 44.53 14.41
CA CYS A 345 16.29 45.10 13.62
C CYS A 345 16.18 44.88 12.10
N HIS A 346 16.19 46.02 11.41
CA HIS A 346 16.76 46.37 10.10
C HIS A 346 16.34 45.73 8.76
N MET A 347 15.77 46.62 7.94
CA MET A 347 15.76 46.62 6.48
C MET A 347 17.18 46.56 5.89
N THR A 348 17.33 45.88 4.75
CA THR A 348 18.08 46.41 3.60
C THR A 348 17.34 46.10 2.32
N SER A 349 17.08 47.17 1.55
CA SER A 349 16.56 47.14 0.20
C SER A 349 17.63 46.70 -0.80
N VAL A 350 17.27 45.94 -1.82
CA VAL A 350 17.95 46.00 -3.12
C VAL A 350 16.87 46.05 -4.21
N ARG A 351 16.74 47.24 -4.81
CA ARG A 351 16.19 47.44 -6.15
C ARG A 351 17.29 47.07 -7.15
N TRP A 352 16.95 46.28 -8.17
CA TRP A 352 17.49 46.48 -9.52
C TRP A 352 16.40 46.21 -10.55
N THR A 353 16.54 46.93 -11.64
CA THR A 353 15.54 47.42 -12.59
C THR A 353 15.37 46.53 -13.82
N HIS A 354 14.18 46.67 -14.43
CA HIS A 354 13.80 46.48 -15.84
C HIS A 354 14.88 46.07 -16.85
N ILE A 355 14.58 45.04 -17.65
CA ILE A 355 14.64 45.12 -19.13
C ILE A 355 13.41 44.43 -19.72
N ALA A 356 12.64 45.19 -20.50
CA ALA A 356 11.60 44.74 -21.41
C ALA A 356 12.22 44.40 -22.78
N GLY A 357 11.61 43.49 -23.54
CA GLY A 357 11.90 43.34 -24.97
C GLY A 357 11.20 42.17 -25.67
N LEU A 358 10.13 42.50 -26.40
CA LEU A 358 9.70 42.04 -27.74
C LEU A 358 9.81 40.53 -28.09
N VAL A 359 8.68 39.82 -28.28
CA VAL A 359 7.88 39.72 -29.54
C VAL A 359 8.69 39.27 -30.76
N TYR A 360 8.42 38.04 -31.24
CA TYR A 360 8.24 37.74 -32.67
C TYR A 360 7.32 36.51 -32.84
N LEU A 361 6.27 36.69 -33.65
CA LEU A 361 5.52 35.62 -34.30
C LEU A 361 6.41 34.89 -35.31
N CYS A 362 6.18 33.59 -35.52
CA CYS A 362 6.09 33.06 -36.88
C CYS A 362 5.24 31.78 -36.93
N LEU A 363 4.07 31.88 -37.58
CA LEU A 363 3.42 30.77 -38.28
C LEU A 363 4.22 30.45 -39.56
N CYS A 364 4.34 29.17 -39.92
CA CYS A 364 3.96 28.64 -41.24
C CYS A 364 4.34 27.16 -41.40
N SER A 365 3.31 26.33 -41.64
CA SER A 365 3.14 25.36 -42.73
C SER A 365 4.37 24.69 -43.37
N LEU A 366 4.32 23.35 -43.51
CA LEU A 366 4.58 22.62 -44.78
C LEU A 366 4.18 21.14 -44.60
N LEU A 367 3.08 20.64 -45.17
CA LEU A 367 2.90 20.11 -46.54
C LEU A 367 3.76 18.88 -46.88
N LEU A 368 3.06 17.74 -46.99
CA LEU A 368 3.13 16.71 -48.04
C LEU A 368 4.49 16.43 -48.71
N LYS A 369 4.95 15.18 -48.60
CA LYS A 369 5.44 14.45 -49.78
C LYS A 369 5.27 12.94 -49.65
N ARG A 370 4.70 12.39 -50.71
CA ARG A 370 4.42 10.99 -51.03
C ARG A 370 5.48 10.52 -52.04
N MET A 371 5.65 9.20 -52.11
CA MET A 371 6.28 8.39 -53.18
C MET A 371 7.82 8.23 -53.15
N PRO A 372 8.34 7.11 -53.72
CA PRO A 372 7.68 6.03 -54.47
C PRO A 372 6.99 4.96 -53.64
#